data_AF-A0A318V4S6-F1
#
_entry.id   AF-A0A318V4S6-F1
#
_cell.length_a   1.000
_cell.length_b   1.000
_cell.length_c   1.000
_cell.angle_alpha   90.00
_cell.angle_beta   90.00
_cell.angle_gamma   90.00
#
_symmetry.space_group_name_H-M   'P 1'
#
loop_
_entity.id
_entity.type
_entity.pdbx_description
1 polymer ?
#
loop_
_entity_poly.entity_id
_entity_poly.type
_entity_poly.pdbx_seq_one_letter_code
_entity_poly.pdbx_strand_id
1 'polypeptide(L)' 'MWSQNPPEDDFIALLGTVFETVESHLVKFENPFQGGFATISVYVCERPIRNA' A
#
# COMPACT_ATOMS: atom_id res chain seq x y z
N MET A 1 -3.21 -11.94 3.90
CA MET A 1 -3.31 -10.48 4.15
C MET A 1 -1.96 -9.90 4.61
N TRP A 2 -0.84 -10.46 4.15
CA TRP A 2 0.53 -9.95 4.33
C TRP A 2 1.32 -10.31 3.08
N SER A 3 2.31 -9.49 2.72
CA SER A 3 3.21 -9.76 1.58
C SER A 3 4.66 -10.00 2.02
N GLN A 4 5.09 -9.39 3.14
CA GLN A 4 6.51 -9.24 3.52
C GLN A 4 7.38 -8.48 2.53
N ASN A 5 6.81 -8.04 1.41
CA ASN A 5 7.51 -7.31 0.37
C ASN A 5 7.39 -5.80 0.65
N PRO A 6 8.48 -5.03 0.50
CA PRO A 6 8.41 -3.57 0.53
C PRO A 6 7.53 -3.04 -0.60
N PRO A 7 7.14 -1.76 -0.55
CA PRO A 7 6.48 -1.11 -1.67
C PRO A 7 7.32 -1.19 -2.95
N GLU A 8 6.68 -1.38 -4.09
CA GLU A 8 7.35 -1.52 -5.39
C GLU A 8 7.26 -0.20 -6.16
N ASP A 9 8.42 0.35 -6.54
CA ASP A 9 8.51 1.67 -7.19
C ASP A 9 7.70 1.72 -8.51
N ASP A 10 7.75 0.66 -9.31
CA ASP A 10 6.99 0.59 -10.58
C ASP A 10 5.47 0.61 -10.34
N PHE A 11 5.01 0.04 -9.23
CA PHE A 11 3.61 0.05 -8.86
C PHE A 11 3.19 1.43 -8.32
N ILE A 12 4.05 2.08 -7.54
CA ILE A 12 3.84 3.49 -7.11
C ILE A 12 3.75 4.40 -8.33
N ALA A 13 4.65 4.22 -9.31
CA ALA A 13 4.65 4.98 -10.55
C ALA A 13 3.35 4.76 -11.35
N LEU A 14 2.87 3.51 -11.44
CA LEU A 14 1.59 3.19 -12.08
C LEU A 14 0.41 3.86 -11.37
N LEU A 15 0.35 3.83 -10.04
CA LEU A 15 -0.71 4.49 -9.26
C LEU A 15 -0.71 6.01 -9.50
N GLY A 16 0.47 6.62 -9.64
CA GLY A 16 0.62 8.04 -9.97
C GLY A 16 0.06 8.44 -11.34
N THR A 17 -0.25 7.48 -12.22
CA THR A 17 -0.94 7.77 -13.48
C THR A 17 -2.47 7.92 -13.34
N VAL A 18 -3.03 7.48 -12.21
CA VAL A 18 -4.49 7.40 -11.97
C VAL A 18 -4.93 8.32 -10.83
N PHE A 19 -4.11 8.44 -9.79
CA PHE A 19 -4.38 9.21 -8.57
C PHE A 19 -3.55 10.50 -8.54
N GLU A 20 -4.05 11.51 -7.83
CA GLU A 20 -3.35 12.79 -7.71
C GLU A 20 -2.20 12.70 -6.71
N THR A 21 -2.38 11.91 -5.66
CA THR A 21 -1.37 11.62 -4.65
C THR A 21 -1.29 10.12 -4.41
N VAL A 22 -0.08 9.65 -4.15
CA VAL A 22 0.20 8.25 -3.81
C VAL A 22 1.20 8.23 -2.67
N GLU A 23 0.80 7.63 -1.55
CA GLU A 23 1.67 7.36 -0.40
C GLU A 23 1.77 5.85 -0.19
N SER A 24 2.96 5.38 0.16
CA SER A 24 3.20 3.97 0.47
C SER A 24 3.67 3.82 1.91
N HIS A 25 3.07 2.88 2.64
CA HIS A 25 3.41 2.59 4.04
C HIS A 25 3.72 1.10 4.19
N LEU A 26 4.85 0.79 4.80
CA LEU A 26 5.15 -0.57 5.25
C LEU A 26 4.66 -0.73 6.69
N VAL A 27 3.54 -1.44 6.86
CA VAL A 27 2.90 -1.63 8.17
C VAL A 27 3.35 -2.96 8.76
N LYS A 28 3.86 -2.91 9.99
CA LYS A 28 4.20 -4.10 10.78
C LYS A 28 3.05 -4.43 11.74
N PHE A 29 2.66 -5.70 11.81
CA PHE A 29 1.58 -6.17 12.67
C PHE A 29 1.85 -7.59 13.20
N GLU A 30 1.20 -7.98 14.29
CA GLU A 30 1.34 -9.34 14.83
C GLU A 30 0.62 -10.37 13.95
N ASN A 31 1.30 -11.46 13.62
CA ASN A 31 0.75 -12.57 12.87
C ASN A 31 0.56 -13.81 13.76
N PRO A 32 -0.63 -14.02 14.33
CA PRO A 32 -0.90 -15.15 15.23
C PRO A 32 -0.79 -16.51 14.53
N PHE A 33 -0.84 -16.56 13.19
CA PHE A 33 -0.78 -17.82 12.43
C PHE A 33 0.64 -18.36 12.26
N GLN A 34 1.64 -17.47 12.20
CA GLN A 34 3.04 -17.85 12.06
C GLN A 34 3.84 -17.66 13.35
N GLY A 35 3.26 -16.97 14.33
CA GLY A 35 3.97 -16.48 15.50
C GLY A 35 4.89 -15.32 15.11
N GLY A 36 4.85 -14.24 15.88
CA GLY A 36 5.69 -13.06 15.64
C GLY A 36 5.01 -12.01 14.76
N PHE A 37 5.80 -11.27 13.99
CA PHE A 37 5.32 -10.11 13.23
C PHE A 37 5.38 -10.35 11.73
N ALA A 38 4.39 -9.82 11.02
CA ALA A 38 4.38 -9.70 9.57
C ALA A 38 4.37 -8.25 9.12
N THR A 39 4.74 -8.03 7.86
CA THR A 39 4.55 -6.72 7.22
C THR A 39 3.61 -6.81 6.01
N ILE A 40 2.95 -5.68 5.76
CA ILE A 40 2.15 -5.45 4.57
C ILE A 40 2.44 -4.05 4.03
N SER A 41 2.58 -3.97 2.71
CA SER A 41 2.64 -2.70 2.01
C SER A 41 1.21 -2.20 1.76
N VAL A 42 0.91 -0.99 2.22
CA VAL A 42 -0.37 -0.31 2.05
C VAL A 42 -0.14 0.95 1.24
N TYR A 43 -0.91 1.11 0.17
CA TYR A 43 -0.89 2.30 -0.68
C TYR A 43 -2.14 3.13 -0.41
N VAL A 44 -1.95 4.38 -0.02
CA VAL A 44 -3.03 5.35 0.19
C VAL A 44 -2.97 6.33 -0.97
N CYS A 45 -4.09 6.45 -1.69
CA CYS A 45 -4.17 7.30 -2.86
C CYS A 45 -5.39 8.20 -2.78
N GLU A 46 -5.24 9.45 -3.21
CA GLU A 46 -6.34 10.40 -3.26
C GLU A 46 -6.70 10.74 -4.71
N ARG A 47 -8.00 10.93 -4.94
CA ARG A 47 -8.53 11.46 -6.19
C ARG A 47 -9.85 12.18 -5.90
N PRO A 48 -10.09 13.36 -6.47
CA PRO A 48 -11.35 14.05 -6.29
C PRO A 48 -12.51 13.20 -6.80
N ILE A 49 -13.63 13.27 -6.08
CA ILE A 49 -14.89 12.73 -6.56
C ILE A 49 -15.30 13.57 -7.76
N ARG A 50 -15.31 12.94 -8.95
CA ARG A 50 -15.84 13.58 -10.16
C ARG A 50 -17.35 13.39 -10.16
N ASN A 51 -18.10 14.47 -9.97
CA ASN A 51 -19.53 14.49 -10.25
C ASN A 51 -19.70 14.57 -11.77
N ALA A 52 -20.45 13.62 -12.33
CA ALA A 52 -20.78 13.55 -13.75
C ALA A 52 -21.74 14.67 -14.15
#